data_AF-A0A7J9CTG0-F1
#
_entry.id   AF-A0A7J9CTG0-F1
#
_cell.length_a   1.000
_cell.length_b   1.000
_cell.length_c   1.000
_cell.angle_alpha   90.00
_cell.angle_beta   90.00
_cell.angle_gamma   90.00
#
_symmetry.space_group_name_H-M   'P 1'
#
loop_
_entity.id
_entity.type
_entity.pdbx_description
1 polymer ?
#
loop_
_entity_poly.entity_id
_entity_poly.type
_entity_poly.pdbx_seq_one_letter_code
_entity_poly.pdbx_strand_id
1 'polypeptide(L)'
;EQAVVIAIKVATKFFIDLIRKVNVPLFVEFELSSVSDWLKYKRLRPWSVRKLFVNIEGGLGHLVEIKFVVTNSQKNGMANSLANVGLFRNHFFKA
;
A
#
# COMPACT_ATOMS: atom_id res chain seq x y z
N GLU A 1 1.86 7.04 -9.03
CA GLU A 1 1.69 7.35 -7.59
C GLU A 1 0.35 6.88 -7.01
N GLN A 2 -0.80 7.32 -7.54
CA GLN A 2 -2.11 6.91 -7.01
C GLN A 2 -2.32 5.37 -7.00
N ALA A 3 -1.88 4.67 -8.05
CA ALA A 3 -1.91 3.20 -8.10
C ALA A 3 -1.14 2.55 -6.95
N VAL A 4 -0.01 3.12 -6.54
CA VAL A 4 0.78 2.62 -5.39
C VAL A 4 0.03 2.84 -4.08
N VAL A 5 -0.63 3.99 -3.90
CA VAL A 5 -1.47 4.24 -2.72
C VAL A 5 -2.65 3.25 -2.66
N ILE A 6 -3.25 2.92 -3.79
CA ILE A 6 -4.31 1.89 -3.88
C ILE A 6 -3.74 0.51 -3.54
N ALA A 7 -2.58 0.15 -4.09
CA ALA A 7 -1.92 -1.12 -3.80
C ALA A 7 -1.61 -1.28 -2.30
N ILE A 8 -1.07 -0.23 -1.66
CA ILE A 8 -0.85 -0.19 -0.21
C ILE A 8 -2.16 -0.45 0.53
N LYS A 9 -3.24 0.26 0.19
CA LYS A 9 -4.55 0.09 0.81
C LYS A 9 -5.04 -1.36 0.70
N VAL A 10 -4.98 -1.94 -0.50
CA VAL A 10 -5.46 -3.31 -0.75
C VAL A 10 -4.62 -4.33 0.01
N ALA A 11 -3.29 -4.22 -0.04
CA ALA A 11 -2.37 -5.13 0.63
C ALA A 11 -2.54 -5.08 2.16
N THR A 12 -2.60 -3.88 2.74
CA THR A 12 -2.82 -3.70 4.18
C THR A 12 -4.16 -4.28 4.61
N LYS A 13 -5.24 -4.02 3.86
CA LYS A 13 -6.55 -4.59 4.17
C LYS A 13 -6.53 -6.11 4.12
N PHE A 14 -5.97 -6.69 3.06
CA PHE A 14 -5.85 -8.13 2.91
C PHE A 14 -5.06 -8.77 4.06
N PHE A 15 -3.96 -8.13 4.46
CA PHE A 15 -3.17 -8.59 5.60
C PHE A 15 -3.97 -8.58 6.90
N ILE A 16 -4.66 -7.48 7.21
CA ILE A 16 -5.51 -7.38 8.41
C ILE A 16 -6.61 -8.46 8.41
N ASP A 17 -7.26 -8.67 7.26
CA ASP A 17 -8.30 -9.69 7.10
C ASP A 17 -7.75 -11.12 7.26
N LEU A 18 -6.51 -11.37 6.83
CA LEU A 18 -5.84 -12.67 6.95
C LEU A 18 -5.34 -12.94 8.38
N ILE A 19 -4.77 -11.93 9.01
CA ILE A 19 -3.97 -12.05 10.25
C ILE A 19 -4.83 -11.73 11.49
N ARG A 20 -6.17 -11.79 11.41
CA ARG A 20 -7.20 -11.42 12.42
C ARG A 20 -6.93 -11.73 13.91
N LYS A 21 -5.89 -12.50 14.28
CA LYS A 21 -5.53 -12.91 15.64
C LYS A 21 -4.04 -12.84 16.00
N VAL A 22 -3.14 -12.34 15.14
CA VAL A 22 -1.69 -12.31 15.43
C VAL A 22 -1.17 -10.89 15.49
N ASN A 23 -0.56 -10.55 16.64
CA ASN A 23 0.13 -9.29 16.88
C ASN A 23 1.52 -9.30 16.22
N VAL A 24 1.56 -9.29 14.89
CA VAL A 24 2.80 -9.15 14.11
C VAL A 24 2.91 -7.76 13.50
N PRO A 25 4.12 -7.16 13.51
CA PRO A 25 4.37 -5.90 12.81
C PRO A 25 4.23 -6.09 11.30
N LEU A 26 3.62 -5.11 10.63
CA LEU A 26 3.50 -5.10 9.17
C LEU A 26 4.55 -4.17 8.55
N PHE A 27 5.36 -4.70 7.64
CA PHE A 27 6.29 -3.91 6.82
C PHE A 27 5.71 -3.79 5.41
N VAL A 28 5.50 -2.55 4.96
CA VAL A 28 5.00 -2.25 3.62
C VAL A 28 6.12 -1.63 2.80
N GLU A 29 6.62 -2.39 1.83
CA GLU A 29 7.68 -2.00 0.92
C GLU A 29 7.13 -1.43 -0.39
N PHE A 30 7.67 -0.30 -0.85
CA PHE A 30 7.31 0.33 -2.13
C PHE A 30 8.45 1.22 -2.66
N GLU A 31 8.41 1.59 -3.94
CA GLU A 31 9.55 2.27 -4.59
C GLU A 31 9.43 3.80 -4.64
N LEU A 32 8.23 4.35 -4.48
CA LEU A 32 7.97 5.78 -4.72
C LEU A 32 8.28 6.63 -3.49
N SER A 33 9.37 7.39 -3.55
CA SER A 33 9.76 8.35 -2.50
C SER A 33 8.70 9.41 -2.24
N SER A 34 8.02 9.91 -3.27
CA SER A 34 6.92 10.87 -3.13
C SER A 34 5.77 10.34 -2.26
N VAL A 35 5.43 9.06 -2.39
CA VAL A 35 4.43 8.40 -1.54
C VAL A 35 4.93 8.30 -0.09
N SER A 36 6.23 8.10 0.13
CA SER A 36 6.85 8.15 1.46
C SER A 36 6.71 9.53 2.10
N ASP A 37 6.96 10.59 1.32
CA ASP A 37 6.81 11.96 1.79
C ASP A 37 5.35 12.29 2.12
N TRP A 38 4.39 11.78 1.35
CA TRP A 38 2.97 11.92 1.64
C TRP A 38 2.54 11.16 2.91
N LEU A 39 3.13 9.99 3.16
CA LEU A 39 2.90 9.22 4.38
C LEU A 39 3.40 9.99 5.62
N LYS A 40 4.62 10.56 5.54
CA LYS A 40 5.24 11.35 6.62
C LYS A 40 4.57 12.70 6.83
N TYR A 41 4.26 13.41 5.75
CA TYR A 41 3.81 14.80 5.78
C TYR A 41 2.42 14.94 5.17
N LYS A 42 1.38 14.94 6.01
CA LYS A 42 -0.02 15.06 5.56
C LYS A 42 -0.28 16.27 4.66
N ARG A 43 0.45 17.37 4.86
CA ARG A 43 0.37 18.60 4.06
C ARG A 43 0.78 18.42 2.59
N LEU A 44 1.65 17.46 2.30
CA LEU A 44 2.14 17.20 0.94
C LEU A 44 1.18 16.30 0.15
N ARG A 45 0.16 15.72 0.80
CA ARG A 45 -0.80 14.82 0.16
C ARG A 45 -1.65 15.58 -0.86
N PRO A 46 -1.63 15.17 -2.15
CA PRO A 46 -2.58 15.67 -3.13
C PRO A 46 -4.02 15.43 -2.67
N TRP A 47 -4.91 16.38 -2.98
CA TRP A 47 -6.32 16.30 -2.60
C TRP A 47 -7.00 15.00 -3.08
N SER A 48 -6.66 14.55 -4.30
CA SER A 48 -7.20 13.35 -4.93
C SER A 48 -6.96 12.06 -4.14
N VAL A 49 -5.88 11.98 -3.36
CA VAL A 49 -5.50 10.76 -2.62
C VAL A 49 -5.82 10.85 -1.12
N ARG A 50 -6.28 11.98 -0.61
CA ARG A 50 -6.57 12.15 0.84
C ARG A 50 -7.57 11.13 1.36
N LYS A 51 -8.65 10.87 0.62
CA LYS A 51 -9.66 9.86 0.99
C LYS A 51 -9.07 8.46 1.05
N LEU A 52 -8.10 8.13 0.19
CA LEU A 52 -7.40 6.84 0.25
C LEU A 52 -6.56 6.72 1.52
N PHE A 53 -5.79 7.77 1.85
CA PHE A 53 -5.00 7.78 3.09
C PHE A 53 -5.85 7.69 4.35
N VAL A 54 -7.00 8.37 4.41
CA VAL A 54 -7.93 8.25 5.56
C VAL A 54 -8.41 6.80 5.73
N ASN A 55 -8.71 6.10 4.64
CA ASN A 55 -9.10 4.69 4.71
C ASN A 55 -7.96 3.77 5.16
N ILE A 56 -6.74 4.05 4.71
CA ILE A 56 -5.55 3.31 5.15
C ILE A 56 -5.37 3.53 6.65
N GLU A 57 -5.25 4.78 7.10
CA GLU A 57 -5.09 5.15 8.51
C GLU A 57 -6.19 4.57 9.41
N GLY A 58 -7.46 4.59 8.96
CA GLY A 58 -8.57 4.00 9.70
C GLY A 58 -8.49 2.47 9.84
N GLY A 59 -8.00 1.76 8.82
CA GLY A 59 -7.79 0.31 8.90
C GLY A 59 -6.59 -0.09 9.77
N LEU A 60 -5.61 0.80 9.91
CA LEU A 60 -4.37 0.54 10.65
C LEU A 60 -4.52 0.54 12.17
N GLY A 61 -5.62 1.05 12.73
CA GLY A 61 -5.85 1.10 14.18
C GLY A 61 -5.83 -0.28 14.86
N HIS A 62 -5.93 -1.37 14.09
CA HIS A 62 -5.90 -2.74 14.59
C HIS A 62 -4.50 -3.40 14.55
N LEU A 63 -3.48 -2.73 13.98
CA LEU A 63 -2.13 -3.27 13.89
C LEU A 63 -1.25 -2.73 15.02
N VAL A 64 -0.44 -3.60 15.63
CA VAL A 64 0.50 -3.23 16.70
C VAL A 64 1.58 -2.28 16.19
N GLU A 65 2.10 -2.53 14.99
CA GLU A 65 3.05 -1.66 14.34
C GLU A 65 2.93 -1.78 12.82
N ILE A 66 3.01 -0.64 12.13
CA ILE A 66 3.22 -0.61 10.69
C ILE A 66 4.43 0.25 10.36
N LYS A 67 5.29 -0.28 9.49
CA LYS A 67 6.47 0.41 8.97
C LYS A 67 6.39 0.50 7.46
N PHE A 68 6.53 1.71 6.94
CA PHE A 68 6.59 2.00 5.51
C PHE A 68 8.04 2.16 5.08
N VAL A 69 8.49 1.32 4.16
CA VAL A 69 9.89 1.24 3.73
C VAL A 69 9.99 1.53 2.23
N VAL A 70 10.85 2.49 1.88
CA VAL A 70 11.16 2.77 0.48
C VAL A 70 12.28 1.84 0.03
N THR A 71 12.04 1.06 -1.02
CA THR A 71 13.03 0.10 -1.56
C THR A 71 13.46 0.50 -2.96
N ASN A 72 14.54 -0.11 -3.45
CA ASN A 72 14.91 -0.03 -4.86
C ASN A 72 14.06 -1.00 -5.71
N SER A 73 14.04 -0.78 -7.03
CA SER A 73 13.15 -1.47 -7.96
C SER A 73 13.41 -2.97 -8.12
N GLN A 74 14.63 -3.43 -7.83
CA GLN A 74 14.96 -4.85 -7.89
C GLN A 74 14.23 -5.68 -6.83
N LYS A 75 13.97 -5.13 -5.63
CA LYS A 75 13.31 -5.88 -4.54
C LYS A 75 11.80 -6.05 -4.76
N ASN A 76 11.17 -5.14 -5.50
CA ASN A 76 9.73 -5.13 -5.76
C ASN A 76 9.32 -5.72 -7.12
N GLY A 77 10.23 -6.46 -7.78
CA GLY A 77 10.01 -7.03 -9.11
C GLY A 77 8.75 -7.91 -9.21
N MET A 78 8.41 -8.67 -8.16
CA MET A 78 7.19 -9.49 -8.14
C MET A 78 5.92 -8.62 -8.10
N ALA A 79 5.88 -7.60 -7.24
CA ALA A 79 4.75 -6.69 -7.14
C ALA A 79 4.54 -5.93 -8.46
N ASN A 80 5.63 -5.46 -9.07
CA ASN A 80 5.58 -4.81 -10.38
C ASN A 80 5.07 -5.77 -11.48
N SER A 81 5.56 -7.01 -11.49
CA SER A 81 5.11 -8.03 -12.45
C SER A 81 3.62 -8.33 -12.31
N LEU A 82 3.13 -8.48 -11.07
CA LEU A 82 1.70 -8.72 -10.79
C LEU A 82 0.84 -7.53 -11.21
N ALA A 83 1.26 -6.30 -10.91
CA ALA A 83 0.56 -5.10 -11.34
C ALA A 83 0.46 -5.01 -12.86
N ASN A 84 1.56 -5.28 -13.58
CA ASN A 84 1.58 -5.30 -15.04
C ASN A 84 0.66 -6.40 -15.60
N VAL A 85 0.72 -7.61 -15.06
CA VAL A 85 -0.19 -8.69 -15.47
C VAL A 85 -1.65 -8.29 -15.25
N GLY A 86 -1.97 -7.63 -14.13
CA GLY A 86 -3.32 -7.11 -13.85
C GLY A 86 -3.81 -6.11 -14.89
N LEU A 87 -2.94 -5.23 -15.40
CA LEU A 87 -3.27 -4.28 -16.47
C LEU A 87 -3.59 -4.99 -17.78
N PHE A 88 -2.80 -6.00 -18.15
CA PHE A 88 -2.97 -6.73 -19.42
C PHE A 88 -4.02 -7.85 -19.36
N ARG A 89 -4.44 -8.28 -18.16
CA ARG A 89 -5.38 -9.38 -17.93
C ARG A 89 -6.52 -8.97 -17.00
N ASN A 90 -7.16 -7.85 -17.31
CA ASN A 90 -8.30 -7.28 -16.57
C ASN A 90 -9.51 -8.24 -16.41
N HIS A 91 -9.60 -9.30 -17.21
CA HIS A 91 -10.62 -10.35 -17.05
C HIS A 91 -10.34 -11.33 -15.90
N PHE A 92 -9.08 -11.47 -15.48
CA PHE A 92 -8.66 -12.42 -14.44
C PHE A 92 -8.50 -11.78 -13.06
N PHE A 93 -8.26 -10.47 -13.02
CA PHE A 93 -8.06 -9.71 -11.79
C PHE A 93 -9.08 -8.59 -11.72
N LYS A 94 -9.85 -8.52 -10.63
CA LYS A 94 -10.72 -7.35 -10.36
C LYS A 94 -9.83 -6.11 -10.22
N ALA A 95 -10.06 -5.12 -11.08
CA ALA A 95 -9.51 -3.78 -10.97
C ALA A 95 -10.13 -3.00 -9.79
#